data_AF-A0A060C9U0-F1
#
_entry.id   AF-A0A060C9U0-F1
#
_cell.length_a   1.000
_cell.length_b   1.000
_cell.length_c   1.000
_cell.angle_alpha   90.00
_cell.angle_beta   90.00
_cell.angle_gamma   90.00
#
_symmetry.space_group_name_H-M   'P 1'
#
loop_
_entity.id
_entity.type
_entity.pdbx_description
1 polymer ?
#
loop_
_entity_poly.entity_id
_entity_poly.type
_entity_poly.pdbx_seq_one_letter_code
_entity_poly.pdbx_strand_id
1 'polypeptide(L)'
;PKGLPTETWLDAANGAIAAIRQAGAQNTVFVPGNAWTGAHSWASTSYGTSNATAMKNVIDPANNYVYELHQYLDSNYSGTHPECRSETTGVTTLKNVTDWLRQNNKKGFLGEFGAGTDPTCLAALDAMLKYMDDNRDVWIGWTYWAAGAWPPSYFTSVQPVNGQD
;
A
#
# COMPACT_ATOMS: atom_id res chain seq x y z
N PRO A 1 -1.01 -9.25 -5.36
CA PRO A 1 -0.26 -10.10 -6.32
C PRO A 1 0.98 -10.74 -5.67
N LYS A 2 1.21 -12.05 -5.85
CA LYS A 2 2.25 -12.82 -5.14
C LYS A 2 2.58 -14.08 -5.95
N GLY A 3 3.87 -14.43 -6.03
CA GLY A 3 4.30 -15.77 -6.48
C GLY A 3 4.38 -15.95 -8.00
N LEU A 4 4.47 -14.85 -8.75
CA LEU A 4 4.74 -14.83 -10.19
C LEU A 4 5.88 -13.83 -10.48
N PRO A 5 6.54 -13.89 -11.65
CA PRO A 5 7.45 -12.83 -12.08
C PRO A 5 6.74 -11.47 -12.12
N THR A 6 7.43 -10.41 -11.72
CA THR A 6 6.85 -9.07 -11.63
C THR A 6 6.43 -8.54 -13.01
N GLU A 7 7.13 -8.92 -14.07
CA GLU A 7 6.81 -8.61 -15.46
C GLU A 7 5.49 -9.27 -15.88
N THR A 8 5.26 -10.53 -15.51
CA THR A 8 3.97 -11.20 -15.77
C THR A 8 2.81 -10.48 -15.08
N TRP A 9 3.05 -9.97 -13.87
CA TRP A 9 2.06 -9.15 -13.17
C TRP A 9 1.83 -7.81 -13.89
N LEU A 10 2.90 -7.13 -14.30
CA LEU A 10 2.84 -5.87 -15.03
C LEU A 10 2.05 -6.02 -16.33
N ASP A 11 2.30 -7.07 -17.11
CA ASP A 11 1.57 -7.33 -18.36
C ASP A 11 0.07 -7.47 -18.11
N ALA A 12 -0.32 -8.18 -17.05
CA ALA A 12 -1.71 -8.32 -16.65
C ALA A 12 -2.32 -6.97 -16.22
N ALA A 13 -1.59 -6.17 -15.43
CA ALA A 13 -2.03 -4.85 -14.98
C ALA A 13 -2.22 -3.89 -16.17
N ASN A 14 -1.27 -3.86 -17.12
CA ASN A 14 -1.38 -3.07 -18.34
C ASN A 14 -2.55 -3.52 -19.22
N GLY A 15 -2.79 -4.83 -19.31
CA GLY A 15 -3.97 -5.38 -19.98
C GLY A 15 -5.28 -4.91 -19.36
N ALA A 16 -5.38 -4.91 -18.02
CA ALA A 16 -6.54 -4.42 -17.31
C ALA A 16 -6.76 -2.91 -17.51
N ILE A 17 -5.69 -2.10 -17.43
CA ILE A 17 -5.75 -0.66 -17.71
C ILE A 17 -6.26 -0.42 -19.13
N ALA A 18 -5.69 -1.12 -20.12
CA ALA A 18 -6.11 -0.98 -21.52
C ALA A 18 -7.60 -1.31 -21.70
N ALA A 19 -8.11 -2.38 -21.09
CA ALA A 19 -9.52 -2.74 -21.14
C ALA A 19 -10.43 -1.69 -20.47
N ILE A 20 -10.03 -1.16 -19.31
CA ILE A 20 -10.74 -0.06 -18.63
C ILE A 20 -10.83 1.17 -19.55
N ARG A 21 -9.74 1.55 -20.20
CA ARG A 21 -9.72 2.70 -21.13
C ARG A 21 -10.50 2.45 -22.41
N GLN A 22 -10.47 1.24 -22.96
CA GLN A 22 -11.27 0.85 -24.12
C GLN A 22 -12.78 0.93 -23.84
N ALA A 23 -13.19 0.65 -22.60
CA ALA A 23 -14.58 0.85 -22.15
C ALA A 23 -14.98 2.33 -21.99
N GLY A 24 -14.05 3.28 -22.20
CA GLY A 24 -14.29 4.72 -22.10
C GLY A 24 -14.15 5.31 -20.69
N ALA A 25 -13.78 4.51 -19.69
CA ALA A 25 -13.67 4.98 -18.31
C ALA A 25 -12.45 5.89 -18.10
N GLN A 26 -12.66 7.03 -17.42
CA GLN A 26 -11.64 8.05 -17.14
C GLN A 26 -11.22 8.09 -15.66
N ASN A 27 -11.76 7.19 -14.84
CA ASN A 27 -11.45 7.09 -13.41
C ASN A 27 -9.95 6.84 -13.18
N THR A 28 -9.44 7.24 -12.02
CA THR A 28 -8.09 6.91 -11.58
C THR A 28 -7.98 5.41 -11.34
N VAL A 29 -6.93 4.78 -11.88
CA VAL A 29 -6.65 3.35 -11.67
C VAL A 29 -5.61 3.18 -10.56
N PHE A 30 -5.90 2.34 -9.59
CA PHE A 30 -5.00 2.01 -8.49
C PHE A 30 -4.25 0.74 -8.89
N VAL A 31 -2.93 0.83 -9.01
CA VAL A 31 -2.10 -0.21 -9.63
C VAL A 31 -1.17 -0.80 -8.57
N PRO A 32 -1.48 -2.00 -8.02
CA PRO A 32 -0.58 -2.65 -7.09
C PRO A 32 0.63 -3.26 -7.81
N GLY A 33 1.69 -3.55 -7.07
CA GLY A 33 2.85 -4.33 -7.50
C GLY A 33 2.78 -5.80 -7.07
N ASN A 34 3.87 -6.53 -7.29
CA ASN A 34 4.08 -7.89 -6.80
C ASN A 34 4.44 -7.92 -5.30
N ALA A 35 4.64 -9.10 -4.72
CA ALA A 35 4.96 -9.30 -3.31
C ALA A 35 3.99 -8.57 -2.38
N TRP A 36 2.69 -8.84 -2.57
CA TRP A 36 1.58 -8.23 -1.82
C TRP A 36 1.55 -6.70 -1.90
N THR A 37 2.18 -6.11 -2.93
CA THR A 37 2.34 -4.67 -3.08
C THR A 37 2.92 -3.97 -1.84
N GLY A 38 3.73 -4.70 -1.07
CA GLY A 38 4.29 -4.22 0.19
C GLY A 38 5.20 -3.02 0.00
N ALA A 39 4.94 -1.92 0.71
CA ALA A 39 5.83 -0.75 0.69
C ALA A 39 7.25 -1.10 1.15
N HIS A 40 7.36 -1.88 2.24
CA HIS A 40 8.64 -2.36 2.79
C HIS A 40 9.48 -3.17 1.80
N SER A 41 8.86 -3.81 0.82
CA SER A 41 9.52 -4.73 -0.12
C SER A 41 9.49 -4.22 -1.57
N TRP A 42 9.07 -2.97 -1.81
CA TRP A 42 8.93 -2.41 -3.15
C TRP A 42 10.22 -2.49 -3.98
N ALA A 43 11.37 -2.27 -3.34
CA ALA A 43 12.68 -2.35 -3.97
C ALA A 43 13.37 -3.72 -3.80
N SER A 44 12.77 -4.66 -3.08
CA SER A 44 13.37 -5.97 -2.84
C SER A 44 13.46 -6.78 -4.13
N THR A 45 14.56 -7.50 -4.30
CA THR A 45 14.79 -8.46 -5.38
C THR A 45 14.56 -9.92 -4.96
N SER A 46 14.12 -10.15 -3.71
CA SER A 46 13.90 -11.50 -3.16
C SER A 46 12.82 -12.30 -3.91
N TYR A 47 11.97 -11.63 -4.67
CA TYR A 47 10.92 -12.22 -5.50
C TYR A 47 11.17 -12.07 -7.02
N GLY A 48 12.43 -11.83 -7.41
CA GLY A 48 12.84 -11.62 -8.80
C GLY A 48 13.09 -10.13 -9.10
N THR A 49 12.66 -9.64 -10.27
CA THR A 49 12.71 -8.21 -10.58
C THR A 49 11.85 -7.44 -9.59
N SER A 50 12.42 -6.43 -8.93
CA SER A 50 11.71 -5.64 -7.94
C SER A 50 10.58 -4.82 -8.57
N ASN A 51 9.56 -4.48 -7.78
CA ASN A 51 8.52 -3.55 -8.22
C ASN A 51 9.15 -2.19 -8.61
N ALA A 52 10.16 -1.73 -7.88
CA ALA A 52 10.90 -0.51 -8.16
C ALA A 52 11.54 -0.48 -9.56
N THR A 53 11.82 -1.63 -10.17
CA THR A 53 12.33 -1.76 -11.54
C THR A 53 11.22 -1.96 -12.54
N ALA A 54 10.41 -3.03 -12.38
CA ALA A 54 9.42 -3.42 -13.37
C ALA A 54 8.26 -2.42 -13.48
N MET A 55 7.74 -1.94 -12.34
CA MET A 55 6.51 -1.14 -12.33
C MET A 55 6.68 0.24 -12.97
N LYS A 56 7.90 0.70 -13.27
CA LYS A 56 8.12 1.92 -14.07
C LYS A 56 7.44 1.87 -15.44
N ASN A 57 7.19 0.67 -15.94
CA ASN A 57 6.65 0.39 -17.26
C ASN A 57 5.11 0.20 -17.25
N VAL A 58 4.41 0.72 -16.25
CA VAL A 58 2.93 0.82 -16.29
C VAL A 58 2.52 1.77 -17.42
N ILE A 59 1.55 1.34 -18.23
CA ILE A 59 1.06 2.07 -19.41
C ILE A 59 -0.42 2.39 -19.19
N ASP A 60 -0.71 3.68 -19.07
CA ASP A 60 -2.07 4.21 -19.11
C ASP A 60 -2.16 5.34 -20.13
N PRO A 61 -2.91 5.19 -21.23
CA PRO A 61 -3.12 6.25 -22.22
C PRO A 61 -3.69 7.56 -21.62
N ALA A 62 -4.44 7.49 -20.52
CA ALA A 62 -4.97 8.66 -19.83
C ALA A 62 -3.96 9.26 -18.83
N ASN A 63 -2.85 8.57 -18.57
CA ASN A 63 -1.88 8.90 -17.51
C ASN A 63 -2.56 9.23 -16.17
N ASN A 64 -3.62 8.49 -15.83
CA ASN A 64 -4.44 8.70 -14.63
C ASN A 64 -4.44 7.44 -13.76
N TYR A 65 -3.29 7.20 -13.13
CA TYR A 65 -3.10 6.07 -12.23
C TYR A 65 -2.22 6.45 -11.04
N VAL A 66 -2.33 5.67 -9.98
CA VAL A 66 -1.48 5.75 -8.77
C VAL A 66 -1.03 4.35 -8.37
N TYR A 67 0.11 4.23 -7.69
CA TYR A 67 0.53 2.94 -7.13
C TYR A 67 -0.19 2.68 -5.82
N GLU A 68 -0.93 1.58 -5.75
CA GLU A 68 -1.54 1.10 -4.52
C GLU A 68 -0.51 0.27 -3.74
N LEU A 69 -0.28 0.63 -2.48
CA LEU A 69 0.72 0.00 -1.62
C LEU A 69 0.07 -0.49 -0.33
N HIS A 70 0.57 -1.58 0.22
CA HIS A 70 0.12 -2.12 1.50
C HIS A 70 1.26 -2.08 2.52
N GLN A 71 0.95 -1.81 3.78
CA GLN A 71 1.95 -1.84 4.85
C GLN A 71 1.33 -2.16 6.21
N TYR A 72 1.74 -3.28 6.79
CA TYR A 72 1.45 -3.63 8.18
C TYR A 72 2.67 -3.42 9.07
N LEU A 73 2.46 -3.37 10.38
CA LEU A 73 3.46 -2.90 11.34
C LEU A 73 4.04 -4.02 12.22
N ASP A 74 3.50 -5.24 12.08
CA ASP A 74 3.94 -6.42 12.80
C ASP A 74 5.31 -6.93 12.33
N SER A 75 5.87 -7.90 13.05
CA SER A 75 7.27 -8.33 12.92
C SER A 75 7.71 -8.68 11.49
N ASN A 76 6.80 -9.21 10.67
CA ASN A 76 7.01 -9.62 9.28
C ASN A 76 6.12 -8.84 8.28
N TYR A 77 5.45 -7.77 8.73
CA TYR A 77 4.59 -6.91 7.92
C TYR A 77 3.42 -7.64 7.23
N SER A 78 2.96 -8.75 7.82
CA SER A 78 1.87 -9.57 7.27
C SER A 78 0.48 -9.13 7.72
N GLY A 79 0.39 -8.33 8.79
CA GLY A 79 -0.89 -7.90 9.35
C GLY A 79 -1.63 -9.00 10.11
N THR A 80 -0.92 -9.99 10.64
CA THR A 80 -1.55 -11.12 11.35
C THR A 80 -1.33 -11.11 12.86
N HIS A 81 -0.53 -10.19 13.39
CA HIS A 81 -0.24 -10.06 14.81
C HIS A 81 -0.56 -8.64 15.30
N PRO A 82 -1.11 -8.49 16.52
CA PRO A 82 -1.48 -7.19 17.05
C PRO A 82 -0.26 -6.34 17.45
N GLU A 83 0.89 -6.94 17.73
CA GLU A 83 2.07 -6.21 18.19
C GLU A 83 2.82 -5.54 17.03
N CYS A 84 3.20 -4.28 17.22
CA CYS A 84 4.01 -3.53 16.27
C CYS A 84 5.50 -3.65 16.58
N ARG A 85 6.31 -3.73 15.52
CA ARG A 85 7.77 -3.95 15.61
C ARG A 85 8.50 -2.83 16.38
N SER A 86 8.07 -1.58 16.20
CA SER A 86 8.60 -0.40 16.88
C SER A 86 7.70 0.81 16.62
N GLU A 87 7.87 1.87 17.40
CA GLU A 87 7.19 3.18 17.21
C GLU A 87 7.51 3.85 15.87
N THR A 88 8.56 3.41 15.16
CA THR A 88 9.04 4.02 13.91
C THR A 88 8.90 3.10 12.70
N THR A 89 8.30 1.91 12.86
CA THR A 89 8.27 0.87 11.82
C THR A 89 7.52 1.32 10.57
N GLY A 90 6.41 2.06 10.71
CA GLY A 90 5.66 2.61 9.58
C GLY A 90 6.49 3.61 8.76
N VAL A 91 7.13 4.57 9.42
CA VAL A 91 8.01 5.55 8.75
C VAL A 91 9.17 4.87 8.03
N THR A 92 9.82 3.92 8.70
CA THR A 92 10.99 3.22 8.15
C THR A 92 10.63 2.43 6.89
N THR A 93 9.46 1.81 6.86
CA THR A 93 9.00 0.99 5.72
C THR A 93 8.50 1.82 4.55
N LEU A 94 7.95 3.02 4.79
CA LEU A 94 7.47 3.91 3.73
C LEU A 94 8.59 4.75 3.08
N LYS A 95 9.74 4.95 3.73
CA LYS A 95 10.79 5.86 3.26
C LYS A 95 11.25 5.55 1.83
N ASN A 96 11.64 4.31 1.58
CA ASN A 96 12.22 3.91 0.29
C ASN A 96 11.22 4.05 -0.86
N VAL A 97 9.96 3.65 -0.66
CA VAL A 97 8.94 3.79 -1.71
C VAL A 97 8.53 5.25 -1.91
N THR A 98 8.52 6.08 -0.86
CA THR A 98 8.26 7.53 -0.96
C THR A 98 9.32 8.20 -1.83
N ASP A 99 10.59 7.91 -1.58
CA ASP A 99 11.70 8.45 -2.37
C ASP A 99 11.62 7.95 -3.83
N TRP A 100 11.27 6.68 -4.03
CA TRP A 100 11.07 6.12 -5.37
C TRP A 100 9.91 6.80 -6.11
N LEU A 101 8.77 7.02 -5.47
CA LEU A 101 7.63 7.71 -6.07
C LEU A 101 8.05 9.10 -6.55
N ARG A 102 8.77 9.85 -5.70
CA ARG A 102 9.26 11.19 -6.01
C ARG A 102 10.24 11.19 -7.18
N GLN A 103 11.25 10.31 -7.14
CA GLN A 103 12.28 10.20 -8.18
C GLN A 103 11.72 9.81 -9.55
N ASN A 104 10.61 9.07 -9.59
CA ASN A 104 9.99 8.64 -10.84
C ASN A 104 8.77 9.49 -11.24
N ASN A 105 8.51 10.60 -10.52
CA ASN A 105 7.35 11.48 -10.71
C ASN A 105 6.01 10.71 -10.70
N LYS A 106 5.81 9.93 -9.64
CA LYS A 106 4.64 9.07 -9.44
C LYS A 106 3.95 9.39 -8.12
N LYS A 107 2.70 8.93 -8.02
CA LYS A 107 1.87 9.07 -6.83
C LYS A 107 1.58 7.70 -6.23
N GLY A 108 1.47 7.65 -4.90
CA GLY A 108 1.14 6.46 -4.13
C GLY A 108 -0.14 6.64 -3.33
N PHE A 109 -0.83 5.53 -3.08
CA PHE A 109 -1.97 5.42 -2.19
C PHE A 109 -1.73 4.22 -1.27
N LEU A 110 -1.84 4.41 0.06
CA LEU A 110 -1.66 3.31 1.01
C LEU A 110 -3.00 2.57 1.19
N GLY A 111 -3.25 1.57 0.34
CA GLY A 111 -4.52 0.85 0.24
C GLY A 111 -4.86 -0.01 1.45
N GLU A 112 -3.85 -0.51 2.15
CA GLU A 112 -4.04 -1.26 3.38
C GLU A 112 -2.95 -0.93 4.39
N PHE A 113 -3.38 -0.70 5.62
CA PHE A 113 -2.55 -0.72 6.83
C PHE A 113 -3.45 -0.94 8.04
N GLY A 114 -2.88 -1.49 9.10
CA GLY A 114 -3.57 -1.70 10.37
C GLY A 114 -2.56 -1.89 11.49
N ALA A 115 -2.99 -1.61 12.71
CA ALA A 115 -2.16 -1.70 13.91
C ALA A 115 -2.99 -2.25 15.08
N GLY A 116 -2.33 -2.85 16.07
CA GLY A 116 -2.96 -3.11 17.36
C GLY A 116 -3.15 -1.83 18.18
N THR A 117 -3.69 -1.98 19.38
CA THR A 117 -4.06 -0.86 20.27
C THR A 117 -3.05 -0.61 21.39
N ASP A 118 -1.92 -1.31 21.41
CA ASP A 118 -0.88 -1.06 22.42
C ASP A 118 -0.16 0.28 22.14
N PRO A 119 0.47 0.91 23.15
CA PRO A 119 1.10 2.22 22.99
C PRO A 119 2.14 2.31 21.86
N THR A 120 2.89 1.22 21.62
CA THR A 120 3.90 1.16 20.55
C THR A 120 3.22 1.23 19.19
N CYS A 121 2.13 0.49 19.01
CA CYS A 121 1.36 0.49 17.78
C CYS A 121 0.69 1.83 17.51
N LEU A 122 0.08 2.45 18.52
CA LEU A 122 -0.55 3.76 18.38
C LEU A 122 0.48 4.83 18.00
N ALA A 123 1.65 4.83 18.63
CA ALA A 123 2.75 5.73 18.26
C ALA A 123 3.25 5.48 16.82
N ALA A 124 3.36 4.21 16.41
CA ALA A 124 3.74 3.86 15.04
C ALA A 124 2.70 4.28 14.00
N LEU A 125 1.42 4.15 14.32
CA LEU A 125 0.29 4.58 13.50
C LEU A 125 0.33 6.10 13.29
N ASP A 126 0.43 6.87 14.37
CA ASP A 126 0.51 8.33 14.33
C ASP A 126 1.72 8.80 13.51
N ALA A 127 2.89 8.20 13.75
CA ALA A 127 4.11 8.53 13.02
C ALA A 127 4.00 8.23 11.53
N MET A 128 3.37 7.11 11.15
CA MET A 128 3.16 6.73 9.76
C MET A 128 2.19 7.68 9.04
N LEU A 129 1.05 8.00 9.66
CA LEU A 129 0.07 8.94 9.11
C LEU A 129 0.66 10.34 8.97
N LYS A 130 1.38 10.83 9.99
CA LYS A 130 2.11 12.09 9.93
C LYS A 130 3.15 12.09 8.81
N TYR A 131 3.90 11.00 8.64
CA TYR A 131 4.89 10.91 7.58
C TYR A 131 4.27 11.00 6.19
N MET A 132 3.11 10.36 5.95
CA MET A 132 2.38 10.52 4.69
C MET A 132 1.86 11.96 4.51
N ASP A 133 1.36 12.60 5.57
CA ASP A 133 0.91 14.00 5.52
C ASP A 133 2.05 14.99 5.20
N ASP A 134 3.23 14.76 5.79
CA ASP A 134 4.43 15.54 5.50
C ASP A 134 4.98 15.27 4.07
N ASN A 135 4.54 14.20 3.41
CA ASN A 135 4.94 13.79 2.05
C ASN A 135 3.75 13.75 1.05
N ARG A 136 2.77 14.66 1.23
CA ARG A 136 1.59 14.83 0.36
C ARG A 136 1.93 15.15 -1.11
N ASP A 137 3.16 15.53 -1.40
CA ASP A 137 3.63 15.70 -2.76
C ASP A 137 3.69 14.37 -3.54
N VAL A 138 3.70 13.20 -2.86
CA VAL A 138 3.63 11.88 -3.53
C VAL A 138 2.54 10.97 -2.99
N TRP A 139 2.10 11.13 -1.74
CA TRP A 139 1.01 10.34 -1.16
C TRP A 139 -0.33 11.06 -1.35
N ILE A 140 -1.28 10.39 -2.02
CA ILE A 140 -2.61 10.97 -2.32
C ILE A 140 -3.70 10.55 -1.34
N GLY A 141 -3.42 9.61 -0.44
CA GLY A 141 -4.38 9.11 0.53
C GLY A 141 -4.04 7.72 1.03
N TRP A 142 -4.94 7.19 1.87
CA TRP A 142 -4.79 5.90 2.51
C TRP A 142 -6.17 5.34 2.92
N THR A 143 -6.24 4.03 3.17
CA THR A 143 -7.41 3.35 3.74
C THR A 143 -7.00 2.39 4.85
N TYR A 144 -7.65 2.50 6.00
CA TYR A 144 -7.40 1.62 7.15
C TYR A 144 -8.04 0.24 6.92
N TRP A 145 -7.32 -0.82 7.28
CA TRP A 145 -7.79 -2.19 7.25
C TRP A 145 -8.12 -2.68 8.68
N ALA A 146 -9.37 -2.89 9.07
CA ALA A 146 -10.58 -2.74 8.27
C ALA A 146 -11.84 -2.47 9.11
N ALA A 147 -12.87 -1.91 8.48
CA ALA A 147 -14.24 -1.99 8.98
C ALA A 147 -14.96 -3.22 8.37
N GLY A 148 -16.27 -3.29 8.51
CA GLY A 148 -17.12 -4.34 7.95
C GLY A 148 -17.61 -5.34 9.00
N ALA A 149 -18.46 -6.28 8.58
CA ALA A 149 -19.10 -7.26 9.47
C ALA A 149 -18.16 -8.38 9.95
N TRP A 150 -16.88 -8.07 10.18
CA TRP A 150 -15.89 -8.98 10.72
C TRP A 150 -16.13 -9.20 12.21
N PRO A 151 -15.64 -10.31 12.79
CA PRO A 151 -15.75 -10.53 14.24
C PRO A 151 -15.16 -9.36 15.03
N PRO A 152 -15.79 -8.89 16.12
CA PRO A 152 -15.25 -7.81 16.96
C PRO A 152 -13.86 -8.11 17.56
N SER A 153 -13.47 -9.39 17.61
CA SER A 153 -12.15 -9.84 18.04
C SER A 153 -11.05 -9.63 16.99
N TYR A 154 -11.39 -9.15 15.78
CA TYR A 154 -10.39 -8.81 14.78
C TYR A 154 -9.62 -7.58 15.24
N PHE A 155 -8.32 -7.73 15.49
CA PHE A 155 -7.54 -6.76 16.24
C PHE A 155 -7.38 -5.40 15.55
N THR A 156 -7.61 -5.33 14.23
CA THR A 156 -7.67 -4.08 13.47
C THR A 156 -9.09 -3.69 13.08
N SER A 157 -10.13 -4.23 13.73
CA SER A 157 -11.50 -3.81 13.47
C SER A 157 -11.70 -2.36 13.89
N VAL A 158 -12.13 -1.52 12.96
CA VAL A 158 -12.65 -0.15 13.19
C VAL A 158 -14.14 -0.06 12.84
N GLN A 159 -14.82 -1.20 12.78
CA GLN A 159 -16.26 -1.25 12.59
C GLN A 159 -16.96 -0.66 13.82
N PRO A 160 -17.83 0.36 13.66
CA PRO A 160 -18.58 0.89 14.78
C PRO A 160 -19.43 -0.20 15.44
N VAL A 161 -19.33 -0.31 16.76
CA VAL A 161 -20.13 -1.23 17.56
C VAL A 161 -21.15 -0.41 18.33
N ASN A 162 -22.44 -0.69 18.10
CA ASN A 162 -23.56 0.05 18.73
C ASN A 162 -23.50 1.58 18.51
N GLY A 163 -22.95 2.03 17.37
CA GLY A 163 -22.82 3.45 17.04
C GLY A 163 -21.70 4.18 17.79
N GLN A 164 -20.74 3.44 18.36
CA GLN A 164 -19.49 3.98 18.89
C GLN A 164 -18.32 3.47 18.06
N ASP A 165 -17.37 4.37 17.80
CA ASP A 165 -16.09 4.10 17.14
C ASP A 165 -15.11 3.41 18.12
#